data_AF-A0A0B5I2Y8-F1
#
_entry.id   AF-A0A0B5I2Y8-F1
#
_cell.length_a   1.000
_cell.length_b   1.000
_cell.length_c   1.000
_cell.angle_alpha   90.00
_cell.angle_beta   90.00
_cell.angle_gamma   90.00
#
_symmetry.space_group_name_H-M   'P 1'
#
loop_
_entity.id
_entity.type
_entity.pdbx_description
1 polymer ?
#
loop_
_entity_poly.entity_id
_entity_poly.type
_entity_poly.pdbx_seq_one_letter_code
_entity_poly.pdbx_strand_id
1 'polypeptide(L)'
;MVNIKILVWSIFLLVILSYSVDSFGVSSPYWDENPLYLNPGESKEFEMVLQNMVGDQDITVIAELNSGSEIASLMDESTTYNIPIGNSNTPVKIKINIPEDAKSGQEWQVGVAFKTVVENTGGVGIGGAVSKGFKVIVKKEQAPSGTAVGGALSTQTLGFLVLVIALIILVLIIKYFHKKKENKNV
;
A
#
# COMPACT_ATOMS: atom_id res chain seq x y z
N MET A 1 13.84 40.32 0.01
CA MET A 1 12.50 40.08 0.60
C MET A 1 11.73 39.19 -0.38
N VAL A 2 11.28 38.01 0.03
CA VAL A 2 10.44 37.15 -0.83
C VAL A 2 9.05 37.78 -0.90
N ASN A 3 8.51 37.93 -2.11
CA ASN A 3 7.17 38.47 -2.30
C ASN A 3 6.14 37.45 -1.82
N ILE A 4 5.40 37.77 -0.77
CA ILE A 4 4.44 36.86 -0.14
C ILE A 4 3.36 36.36 -1.12
N LYS A 5 3.02 37.16 -2.15
CA LYS A 5 2.08 36.74 -3.20
C LYS A 5 2.66 35.60 -4.05
N ILE A 6 3.95 35.66 -4.37
CA ILE A 6 4.64 34.62 -5.12
C ILE A 6 4.66 33.33 -4.30
N LEU A 7 4.98 33.41 -3.01
CA LEU A 7 4.98 32.25 -2.12
C LEU A 7 3.60 31.57 -2.04
N VAL A 8 2.52 32.35 -1.86
CA VAL A 8 1.15 31.81 -1.80
C VAL A 8 0.76 31.16 -3.14
N TRP A 9 1.09 31.78 -4.26
CA TRP A 9 0.84 31.20 -5.59
C TRP A 9 1.65 29.92 -5.84
N SER A 10 2.91 29.86 -5.41
CA SER A 10 3.73 28.66 -5.50
C SER A 10 3.17 27.51 -4.67
N ILE A 11 2.70 27.78 -3.45
CA ILE A 11 2.06 26.77 -2.60
C ILE A 11 0.75 26.28 -3.24
N PHE A 12 -0.08 27.20 -3.74
CA PHE A 12 -1.34 26.85 -4.40
C PHE A 12 -1.13 25.99 -5.65
N LEU A 13 -0.16 26.34 -6.49
CA LEU A 13 0.23 25.54 -7.65
C LEU A 13 0.69 24.14 -7.25
N LEU A 14 1.49 24.03 -6.17
CA LEU A 14 1.99 22.75 -5.68
C LEU A 14 0.88 21.85 -5.14
N VAL A 15 -0.16 22.41 -4.52
CA VAL A 15 -1.36 21.68 -4.11
C VAL A 15 -2.14 21.17 -5.33
N ILE A 16 -2.29 21.98 -6.39
CA ILE A 16 -2.98 21.55 -7.62
C ILE A 16 -2.22 20.41 -8.32
N LEU A 17 -0.89 20.45 -8.32
CA LEU A 17 -0.07 19.40 -8.91
C LEU A 17 -0.07 18.08 -8.10
N SER A 18 -0.63 18.07 -6.88
CA SER A 18 -0.72 16.87 -6.05
C SER A 18 -1.95 15.98 -6.32
N TYR A 19 -2.87 16.39 -7.20
CA TYR A 19 -4.14 15.68 -7.43
C TYR A 19 -4.04 14.40 -8.28
N SER A 20 -2.89 14.10 -8.88
CA SER A 20 -2.73 12.95 -9.76
C SER A 20 -1.78 11.93 -9.13
N VAL A 21 -2.32 11.11 -8.24
CA VAL A 21 -1.61 9.93 -7.71
C VAL A 21 -2.40 8.71 -8.13
N ASP A 22 -1.93 8.02 -9.16
CA ASP A 22 -2.42 6.68 -9.48
C ASP A 22 -1.97 5.73 -8.38
N SER A 23 -2.92 5.08 -7.72
CA SER A 23 -2.63 4.16 -6.62
C SER A 23 -3.48 2.91 -6.76
N PHE A 24 -2.84 1.75 -6.56
CA PHE A 24 -3.52 0.48 -6.45
C PHE A 24 -3.19 -0.14 -5.08
N GLY A 25 -4.14 -0.93 -4.57
CA GLY A 25 -4.03 -1.64 -3.30
C GLY A 25 -3.68 -3.11 -3.50
N VAL A 26 -2.99 -3.67 -2.51
CA VAL A 26 -2.72 -5.11 -2.42
C VAL A 26 -3.12 -5.57 -1.02
N SER A 27 -4.02 -6.54 -0.96
CA SER A 27 -4.43 -7.23 0.27
C SER A 27 -3.84 -8.63 0.30
N SER A 28 -3.44 -9.08 1.48
CA SER A 28 -2.88 -10.41 1.71
C SER A 28 -3.44 -10.98 3.02
N PRO A 29 -3.78 -12.28 3.06
CA PRO A 29 -4.20 -12.93 4.30
C PRO A 29 -3.05 -13.06 5.32
N TYR A 30 -1.80 -13.00 4.85
CA TYR A 30 -0.59 -13.10 5.67
C TYR A 30 0.25 -11.82 5.60
N TRP A 31 0.90 -11.48 6.71
CA TRP A 31 1.77 -10.31 6.86
C TRP A 31 2.74 -10.51 8.05
N ASP A 32 3.55 -9.51 8.39
CA ASP A 32 4.61 -9.65 9.40
C ASP A 32 4.10 -10.11 10.79
N GLU A 33 2.96 -9.57 11.26
CA GLU A 33 2.32 -10.00 12.52
C GLU A 33 1.34 -11.18 12.36
N ASN A 34 1.06 -11.63 11.13
CA ASN A 34 0.22 -12.81 10.86
C ASN A 34 0.89 -13.74 9.85
N PRO A 35 1.94 -14.47 10.26
CA PRO A 35 2.71 -15.32 9.37
C PRO A 35 1.94 -16.60 9.01
N LEU A 36 2.37 -17.26 7.93
CA LEU A 36 1.83 -18.54 7.49
C LEU A 36 2.55 -19.68 8.23
N TYR A 37 1.79 -20.54 8.91
CA TYR A 37 2.33 -21.69 9.62
C TYR A 37 2.01 -23.00 8.89
N LEU A 38 3.02 -23.78 8.53
CA LEU A 38 2.90 -25.05 7.81
C LEU A 38 3.76 -26.14 8.45
N ASN A 39 3.38 -27.40 8.24
CA ASN A 39 4.22 -28.55 8.61
C ASN A 39 5.24 -28.87 7.50
N PRO A 40 6.32 -29.62 7.80
CA PRO A 40 7.22 -30.13 6.77
C PRO A 40 6.46 -30.95 5.71
N GLY A 41 6.77 -30.74 4.43
CA GLY A 41 6.06 -31.39 3.30
C GLY A 41 4.67 -30.82 2.99
N GLU A 42 4.16 -29.88 3.79
CA GLU A 42 2.83 -29.30 3.57
C GLU A 42 2.88 -28.25 2.44
N SER A 43 1.85 -28.28 1.60
CA SER A 43 1.59 -27.26 0.59
C SER A 43 0.34 -26.47 0.95
N LYS A 44 0.38 -25.16 0.74
CA LYS A 44 -0.78 -24.28 0.93
C LYS A 44 -0.92 -23.32 -0.23
N GLU A 45 -2.15 -23.23 -0.73
CA GLU A 45 -2.54 -22.27 -1.75
C GLU A 45 -3.41 -21.19 -1.10
N PHE A 46 -3.16 -19.94 -1.48
CA PHE A 46 -3.96 -18.78 -1.07
C PHE A 46 -3.88 -17.69 -2.13
N GLU A 47 -4.69 -16.65 -1.96
CA GLU A 47 -4.80 -15.55 -2.91
C GLU A 47 -4.41 -14.24 -2.24
N MET A 48 -3.58 -13.46 -2.93
CA MET A 48 -3.50 -12.02 -2.70
C MET A 48 -4.53 -11.33 -3.59
N VAL A 49 -5.04 -10.18 -3.15
CA VAL A 49 -6.09 -9.46 -3.89
C VAL A 49 -5.58 -8.08 -4.28
N LEU A 50 -5.58 -7.82 -5.58
CA LEU A 50 -5.28 -6.51 -6.15
C LEU A 50 -6.55 -5.67 -6.24
N GLN A 51 -6.41 -4.37 -6.00
CA GLN A 51 -7.51 -3.41 -5.95
C GLN A 51 -7.15 -2.12 -6.68
N ASN A 52 -8.03 -1.64 -7.54
CA ASN A 52 -7.94 -0.34 -8.19
C ASN A 52 -9.17 0.49 -7.83
N MET A 53 -9.16 1.07 -6.63
CA MET A 53 -10.31 1.82 -6.09
C MET A 53 -10.18 3.34 -6.23
N VAL A 54 -9.03 3.82 -6.72
CA VAL A 54 -8.69 5.25 -6.82
C VAL A 54 -7.98 5.48 -8.15
N GLY A 55 -8.33 6.57 -8.84
CA GLY A 55 -7.82 6.91 -10.16
C GLY A 55 -8.97 7.15 -11.14
N ASP A 56 -8.64 7.24 -12.42
CA ASP A 56 -9.59 7.42 -13.52
C ASP A 56 -9.43 6.41 -14.67
N GLN A 57 -8.51 5.45 -14.53
CA GLN A 57 -8.16 4.47 -15.56
C GLN A 57 -7.91 3.06 -15.01
N ASP A 58 -8.00 2.07 -15.91
CA ASP A 58 -7.59 0.70 -15.65
C ASP A 58 -6.07 0.63 -15.47
N ILE A 59 -5.61 -0.28 -14.62
CA ILE A 59 -4.17 -0.42 -14.33
C ILE A 59 -3.72 -1.82 -14.71
N THR A 60 -2.63 -1.91 -15.45
CA THR A 60 -1.93 -3.17 -15.70
C THR A 60 -0.76 -3.33 -14.72
N VAL A 61 -0.70 -4.48 -14.05
CA VAL A 61 0.30 -4.80 -13.02
C VAL A 61 1.00 -6.11 -13.35
N ILE A 62 2.31 -6.16 -13.17
CA ILE A 62 3.11 -7.39 -13.23
C ILE A 62 3.43 -7.84 -11.80
N ALA A 63 3.12 -9.10 -11.48
CA ALA A 63 3.50 -9.75 -10.23
C ALA A 63 4.84 -10.48 -10.38
N GLU A 64 5.72 -10.33 -9.41
CA GLU A 64 7.04 -10.97 -9.38
C GLU A 64 7.38 -11.41 -7.96
N LEU A 65 7.83 -12.65 -7.79
CA LEU A 65 8.41 -13.11 -6.53
C LEU A 65 9.79 -12.48 -6.35
N ASN A 66 9.95 -11.64 -5.33
CA ASN A 66 11.23 -10.98 -5.04
C ASN A 66 12.00 -11.64 -3.89
N SER A 67 11.35 -12.56 -3.15
CA SER A 67 11.96 -13.35 -2.08
C SER A 67 11.17 -14.63 -1.82
N GLY A 68 11.84 -15.69 -1.37
CA GLY A 68 11.21 -16.97 -1.03
C GLY A 68 10.84 -17.85 -2.23
N SER A 69 11.43 -17.61 -3.40
CA SER A 69 11.18 -18.39 -4.63
C SER A 69 11.53 -19.88 -4.50
N GLU A 70 12.31 -20.26 -3.49
CA GLU A 70 12.64 -21.65 -3.16
C GLU A 70 11.47 -22.44 -2.59
N ILE A 71 10.48 -21.77 -2.00
CA ILE A 71 9.27 -22.40 -1.42
C ILE A 71 7.97 -21.83 -1.96
N ALA A 72 8.01 -20.76 -2.76
CA ALA A 72 6.84 -20.06 -3.27
C ALA A 72 6.81 -20.05 -4.80
N SER A 73 5.61 -20.19 -5.36
CA SER A 73 5.36 -20.03 -6.79
C SER A 73 4.06 -19.28 -7.07
N LEU A 74 4.05 -18.49 -8.14
CA LEU A 74 2.82 -17.95 -8.73
C LEU A 74 2.14 -19.06 -9.54
N MET A 75 0.84 -19.23 -9.36
CA MET A 75 0.09 -20.33 -10.01
C MET A 75 -0.55 -19.93 -11.33
N ASP A 76 -0.75 -18.63 -11.57
CA ASP A 76 -1.41 -18.14 -12.77
C ASP A 76 -0.47 -18.24 -13.99
N GLU A 77 -1.03 -18.58 -15.16
CA GLU A 77 -0.26 -18.75 -16.41
C GLU A 77 0.43 -17.44 -16.85
N SER A 78 -0.20 -16.31 -16.55
CA SER A 78 0.32 -14.97 -16.80
C SER A 78 0.62 -14.27 -15.48
N THR A 79 1.77 -13.62 -15.42
CA THR A 79 2.13 -12.73 -14.30
C THR A 79 1.64 -11.29 -14.51
N THR A 80 0.97 -11.01 -15.63
CA THR A 80 0.37 -9.71 -15.94
C THR A 80 -1.12 -9.73 -15.64
N TYR A 81 -1.58 -8.77 -14.85
CA TYR A 81 -2.96 -8.62 -14.39
C TYR A 81 -3.50 -7.26 -14.83
N ASN A 82 -4.65 -7.26 -15.49
CA ASN A 82 -5.42 -6.04 -15.74
C ASN A 82 -6.42 -5.85 -14.60
N ILE A 83 -6.39 -4.68 -13.96
CA ILE A 83 -7.23 -4.33 -12.81
C ILE A 83 -8.11 -3.15 -13.22
N PRO A 84 -9.37 -3.41 -13.61
CA PRO A 84 -10.30 -2.36 -14.00
C PRO A 84 -10.51 -1.34 -12.88
N ILE A 85 -10.76 -0.08 -13.25
CA ILE A 85 -11.14 0.94 -12.27
C ILE A 85 -12.41 0.54 -11.51
N GLY A 86 -12.39 0.75 -10.19
CA GLY A 86 -13.45 0.36 -9.27
C GLY A 86 -13.45 -1.12 -8.88
N ASN A 87 -12.49 -1.91 -9.36
CA ASN A 87 -12.38 -3.32 -8.99
C ASN A 87 -11.59 -3.49 -7.69
N SER A 88 -12.14 -4.24 -6.73
CA SER A 88 -11.51 -4.55 -5.44
C SER A 88 -11.14 -6.02 -5.27
N ASN A 89 -11.22 -6.84 -6.32
CA ASN A 89 -11.18 -8.29 -6.24
C ASN A 89 -10.51 -8.97 -7.46
N THR A 90 -9.30 -8.52 -7.83
CA THR A 90 -8.48 -9.25 -8.81
C THR A 90 -7.53 -10.20 -8.06
N PRO A 91 -7.76 -11.53 -8.07
CA PRO A 91 -6.96 -12.48 -7.31
C PRO A 91 -5.62 -12.78 -8.00
N VAL A 92 -4.59 -13.01 -7.19
CA VAL A 92 -3.26 -13.49 -7.57
C VAL A 92 -2.98 -14.74 -6.76
N LYS A 93 -2.90 -15.89 -7.44
CA LYS A 93 -2.79 -17.19 -6.78
C LYS A 93 -1.35 -17.54 -6.47
N ILE A 94 -1.09 -17.84 -5.20
CA ILE A 94 0.23 -18.18 -4.68
C ILE A 94 0.17 -19.56 -4.05
N LYS A 95 1.16 -20.39 -4.38
CA LYS A 95 1.40 -21.69 -3.75
C LYS A 95 2.67 -21.64 -2.94
N ILE A 96 2.58 -22.10 -1.70
CA ILE A 96 3.73 -22.33 -0.83
C ILE A 96 3.90 -23.85 -0.69
N ASN A 97 5.12 -24.34 -0.87
CA ASN A 97 5.49 -25.73 -0.68
C ASN A 97 6.69 -25.82 0.27
N ILE A 98 6.49 -26.42 1.43
CA ILE A 98 7.55 -26.61 2.42
C ILE A 98 8.24 -27.95 2.17
N PRO A 99 9.58 -27.99 2.08
CA PRO A 99 10.27 -29.24 1.85
C PRO A 99 10.10 -30.19 3.05
N GLU A 100 10.14 -31.49 2.79
CA GLU A 100 9.92 -32.53 3.83
C GLU A 100 11.02 -32.54 4.91
N ASP A 101 12.23 -32.08 4.57
CA ASP A 101 13.39 -32.01 5.47
C ASP A 101 13.45 -30.70 6.28
N ALA A 102 12.42 -29.86 6.16
CA ALA A 102 12.28 -28.61 6.90
C ALA A 102 12.29 -28.84 8.41
N LYS A 103 13.12 -28.07 9.12
CA LYS A 103 13.23 -28.17 10.59
C LYS A 103 12.13 -27.35 11.27
N SER A 104 11.57 -27.84 12.37
CA SER A 104 10.59 -27.08 13.16
C SER A 104 11.16 -25.72 13.62
N GLY A 105 10.40 -24.66 13.38
CA GLY A 105 10.83 -23.27 13.64
C GLY A 105 11.75 -22.67 12.57
N GLN A 106 12.02 -23.36 11.47
CA GLN A 106 12.65 -22.75 10.30
C GLN A 106 11.71 -21.69 9.71
N GLU A 107 12.29 -20.56 9.29
CA GLU A 107 11.57 -19.42 8.75
C GLU A 107 12.05 -19.13 7.33
N TRP A 108 11.10 -18.79 6.45
CA TRP A 108 11.38 -18.19 5.14
C TRP A 108 10.65 -16.87 5.03
N GLN A 109 11.30 -15.89 4.41
CA GLN A 109 10.67 -14.64 4.01
C GLN A 109 10.18 -14.79 2.58
N VAL A 110 8.87 -14.72 2.37
CA VAL A 110 8.26 -14.72 1.04
C VAL A 110 7.81 -13.31 0.73
N GLY A 111 8.05 -12.86 -0.50
CA GLY A 111 7.68 -11.52 -0.94
C GLY A 111 7.26 -11.50 -2.39
N VAL A 112 6.19 -10.76 -2.65
CA VAL A 112 5.65 -10.51 -3.98
C VAL A 112 5.68 -9.02 -4.24
N ALA A 113 6.30 -8.62 -5.34
CA ALA A 113 6.31 -7.27 -5.86
C ALA A 113 5.30 -7.16 -7.00
N PHE A 114 4.52 -6.09 -6.98
CA PHE A 114 3.51 -5.74 -7.97
C PHE A 114 3.93 -4.42 -8.62
N LYS A 115 4.26 -4.44 -9.91
CA LYS A 115 4.80 -3.29 -10.65
C LYS A 115 3.80 -2.83 -11.70
N THR A 116 3.44 -1.55 -11.73
CA THR A 116 2.56 -1.01 -12.77
C THR A 116 3.29 -0.95 -14.11
N VAL A 117 2.62 -1.35 -15.19
CA VAL A 117 3.10 -1.19 -16.55
C VAL A 117 2.64 0.16 -17.06
N VAL A 118 3.59 1.03 -17.45
CA VAL A 118 3.28 2.30 -18.09
C VAL A 118 3.38 2.10 -19.60
N GLU A 119 2.29 2.37 -20.32
CA GLU A 119 2.32 2.34 -21.78
C GLU A 119 3.29 3.41 -22.30
N ASN A 120 4.23 2.98 -23.14
CA ASN A 120 5.33 3.82 -23.57
C ASN A 120 4.87 4.77 -24.69
N THR A 121 4.31 5.92 -24.31
CA THR A 121 3.76 6.94 -25.23
C THR A 121 4.83 7.88 -25.81
N GLY A 122 6.11 7.50 -25.78
CA GLY A 122 7.23 8.26 -26.34
C GLY A 122 7.96 9.18 -25.36
N GLY A 123 7.66 9.09 -24.06
CA GLY A 123 8.34 9.78 -22.96
C GLY A 123 8.82 8.83 -21.85
N VAL A 124 9.51 9.35 -20.84
CA VAL A 124 9.91 8.58 -19.65
C VAL A 124 8.69 8.40 -18.75
N GLY A 125 8.15 7.18 -18.68
CA GLY A 125 7.09 6.79 -17.74
C GLY A 125 7.66 6.39 -16.38
N ILE A 126 7.08 6.89 -15.29
CA ILE A 126 7.40 6.46 -13.92
C ILE A 126 6.33 5.46 -13.49
N GLY A 127 6.71 4.20 -13.29
CA GLY A 127 5.84 3.16 -12.76
C GLY A 127 5.91 3.08 -11.23
N GLY A 128 4.78 2.83 -10.58
CA GLY A 128 4.71 2.50 -9.17
C GLY A 128 5.01 1.01 -8.92
N ALA A 129 5.51 0.70 -7.72
CA ALA A 129 5.64 -0.68 -7.26
C ALA A 129 5.16 -0.82 -5.82
N VAL A 130 4.35 -1.84 -5.55
CA VAL A 130 3.91 -2.22 -4.22
C VAL A 130 4.49 -3.60 -3.92
N SER A 131 5.18 -3.75 -2.80
CA SER A 131 5.69 -5.06 -2.36
C SER A 131 4.98 -5.50 -1.09
N LYS A 132 4.60 -6.78 -1.02
CA LYS A 132 4.05 -7.42 0.16
C LYS A 132 4.88 -8.63 0.52
N GLY A 133 5.35 -8.66 1.76
CA GLY A 133 6.08 -9.77 2.33
C GLY A 133 5.36 -10.36 3.54
N PHE A 134 5.60 -11.64 3.78
CA PHE A 134 5.16 -12.33 4.99
C PHE A 134 6.13 -13.47 5.30
N LYS A 135 6.13 -13.92 6.55
CA LYS A 135 6.95 -15.05 6.98
C LYS A 135 6.19 -16.35 6.82
N VAL A 136 6.91 -17.39 6.42
CA VAL A 136 6.44 -18.78 6.49
C VAL A 136 7.25 -19.50 7.55
N ILE A 137 6.58 -20.05 8.56
CA ILE A 137 7.21 -20.66 9.73
C ILE A 137 6.79 -22.13 9.82
N VAL A 138 7.77 -23.03 9.93
CA VAL A 138 7.50 -24.45 10.18
C VAL A 138 6.95 -24.61 11.59
N LYS A 139 5.73 -25.14 11.73
CA LYS A 139 5.10 -25.38 13.04
C LYS A 139 6.05 -26.19 13.93
N LYS A 140 6.30 -25.67 15.13
CA LYS A 140 6.66 -26.52 16.26
C LYS A 140 5.37 -27.20 16.68
N GLU A 141 5.42 -28.49 16.92
CA GLU A 141 4.26 -29.26 17.38
C GLU A 141 3.73 -28.62 18.68
N GLN A 142 2.70 -27.78 18.56
CA GLN A 142 2.11 -27.07 19.69
C GLN A 142 0.63 -26.77 19.43
N ALA A 143 -0.17 -27.05 20.45
CA ALA A 143 -1.63 -27.01 20.47
C ALA A 143 -2.22 -25.64 20.06
N PRO A 144 -3.44 -25.62 19.49
CA PRO A 144 -4.02 -24.44 18.87
C PRO A 144 -4.34 -23.36 19.91
N SER A 145 -3.62 -22.24 19.85
CA SER A 145 -3.96 -21.01 20.56
C SER A 145 -4.55 -20.02 19.58
N GLY A 146 -5.88 -19.97 19.52
CA GLY A 146 -6.59 -18.89 18.84
C GLY A 146 -6.52 -17.62 19.66
N THR A 147 -6.17 -16.49 19.04
CA THR A 147 -6.52 -15.18 19.59
C THR A 147 -6.77 -14.21 18.45
N ALA A 148 -8.03 -13.76 18.36
CA ALA A 148 -8.43 -12.67 17.48
C ALA A 148 -7.88 -11.35 18.03
N VAL A 149 -7.16 -10.61 17.19
CA VAL A 149 -6.63 -9.29 17.55
C VAL A 149 -7.65 -8.24 17.13
N GLY A 150 -8.21 -7.54 18.12
CA GLY A 150 -9.11 -6.40 17.93
C GLY A 150 -8.37 -5.20 17.34
N GLY A 151 -8.99 -4.57 16.34
CA GLY A 151 -8.44 -3.41 15.63
C GLY A 151 -8.29 -2.19 16.53
N ALA A 152 -7.03 -1.83 16.82
CA ALA A 152 -6.69 -0.51 17.33
C ALA A 152 -6.72 0.49 16.17
N LEU A 153 -7.42 1.62 16.37
CA LEU A 153 -7.39 2.75 15.43
C LEU A 153 -5.96 3.24 15.28
N SER A 154 -5.44 3.14 14.05
CA SER A 154 -4.05 3.47 13.73
C SER A 154 -3.76 4.94 14.01
N THR A 155 -2.65 5.24 14.67
CA THR A 155 -2.17 6.60 15.02
C THR A 155 -2.07 7.55 13.81
N GLN A 156 -2.05 7.03 12.57
CA GLN A 156 -2.03 7.81 11.34
C GLN A 156 -3.33 8.59 11.08
N THR A 157 -4.51 8.08 11.47
CA THR A 157 -5.77 8.83 11.30
C THR A 157 -5.87 10.03 12.24
N LEU A 158 -5.24 9.96 13.42
CA LEU A 158 -5.13 11.08 14.36
C LEU A 158 -4.23 12.21 13.83
N GLY A 159 -3.12 11.87 13.17
CA GLY A 159 -2.19 12.87 12.59
C GLY A 159 -2.83 13.73 11.49
N PHE A 160 -3.61 13.10 10.61
CA PHE A 160 -4.31 13.82 9.53
C PHE A 160 -5.34 14.81 10.09
N LEU A 161 -6.08 14.42 11.12
CA LEU A 161 -7.11 15.26 11.73
C LEU A 161 -6.52 16.51 12.41
N VAL A 162 -5.36 16.38 13.07
CA VAL A 162 -4.64 17.53 13.67
C VAL A 162 -4.16 18.51 12.60
N LEU A 163 -3.66 18.01 11.46
CA LEU A 163 -3.17 18.84 10.37
C LEU A 163 -4.29 19.68 9.74
N VAL A 164 -5.47 19.07 9.52
CA VAL A 164 -6.67 19.78 9.02
C VAL A 164 -7.10 20.90 9.98
N ILE A 165 -7.13 20.64 11.29
CA ILE A 165 -7.49 21.64 12.30
C ILE A 165 -6.48 22.81 12.31
N ALA A 166 -5.18 22.52 12.24
CA ALA A 166 -4.14 23.54 12.20
C ALA A 166 -4.28 24.46 10.96
N LEU A 167 -4.62 23.89 9.80
CA LEU A 167 -4.87 24.64 8.56
C LEU A 167 -6.08 25.58 8.69
N ILE A 168 -7.17 25.12 9.31
CA ILE A 168 -8.37 25.94 9.56
C ILE A 168 -8.02 27.12 10.49
N ILE A 169 -7.28 26.87 11.57
CA ILE A 169 -6.87 27.93 12.51
C ILE A 169 -5.99 28.96 11.80
N LEU A 170 -5.04 28.52 10.97
CA LEU A 170 -4.17 29.41 10.19
C LEU A 170 -5.01 30.34 9.29
N VAL A 171 -6.00 29.80 8.59
CA VAL A 171 -6.92 30.59 7.73
C VAL A 171 -7.71 31.61 8.56
N LEU A 172 -8.20 31.24 9.74
CA LEU A 172 -8.92 32.15 10.64
C LEU A 172 -8.03 33.29 11.15
N ILE A 173 -6.78 32.99 11.51
CA ILE A 173 -5.79 33.98 11.95
C ILE A 173 -5.54 35.00 10.82
N ILE A 174 -5.30 34.52 9.60
CA ILE A 174 -5.07 35.39 8.44
C ILE A 174 -6.28 36.31 8.19
N LYS A 175 -7.50 35.76 8.24
CA LYS A 175 -8.74 36.55 8.11
C LYS A 175 -8.88 37.61 9.20
N TYR A 176 -8.58 37.27 10.46
CA TYR A 176 -8.65 38.21 11.58
C TYR A 176 -7.70 39.41 11.39
N PHE A 177 -6.46 39.16 10.98
CA PHE A 177 -5.48 40.23 10.73
C PHE A 177 -5.84 41.12 9.55
N HIS A 178 -6.47 40.58 8.50
CA HIS A 178 -6.97 41.39 7.38
C HIS A 178 -8.11 42.33 7.81
N LYS A 179 -9.13 41.81 8.52
CA LYS A 179 -10.26 42.63 8.99
C LYS A 179 -9.82 43.74 9.95
N LYS A 180 -8.84 43.46 10.80
CA LYS A 180 -8.28 44.46 11.73
C LYS A 180 -7.56 45.61 11.01
N LYS A 181 -7.04 45.39 9.80
CA LYS A 181 -6.34 46.41 9.02
C LYS A 181 -7.30 47.40 8.35
N GLU A 182 -8.50 46.96 7.97
CA GLU A 182 -9.54 47.83 7.38
C GLU A 182 -10.13 48.81 8.43
N ASN A 183 -10.37 48.34 9.65
CA ASN A 183 -10.93 49.17 10.72
C ASN A 183 -9.97 50.23 11.29
N LYS A 184 -8.69 50.24 10.91
CA LYS A 184 -7.72 51.26 11.32
C LYS A 184 -7.57 52.41 10.32
N ASN A 185 -8.22 52.33 9.16
CA ASN A 185 -8.20 53.35 8.11
C ASN A 185 -9.53 54.13 8.00
N VAL A 186 -10.39 54.03 9.02
CA VAL A 186 -11.60 54.85 9.23
C VAL A 186 -11.38 55.69 10.47
#